data_AF-A0A928EFF8-F1
#
_entry.id   AF-A0A928EFF8-F1
#
_cell.length_a   1.000
_cell.length_b   1.000
_cell.length_c   1.000
_cell.angle_alpha   90.00
_cell.angle_beta   90.00
_cell.angle_gamma   90.00
#
_symmetry.space_group_name_H-M   'P 1'
#
loop_
_entity.id
_entity.type
_entity.pdbx_description
1 polymer ?
#
loop_
_entity_poly.entity_id
_entity_poly.type
_entity_poly.pdbx_seq_one_letter_code
_entity_poly.pdbx_strand_id
1 'polypeptide(L)'
;MFADAVALRPMNNAAHTDSELADADAIGGWAASEMRRWLNGEFIDALPADLREHLACVQTAAGGVPEFEVGGVDDQGTVDYAAGHLTEHGTDALWLPAVVELSGVSTQSKAAIERPGWTALLQAEGSQYPLFANANVQEEEANDLLVRHLAGSGDSCRWWLRSVEDGSFANVDERGSVNREDSEDAEYPLGGEALGVVPCFALAGR
;
A
#
# COMPACT_ATOMS: atom_id res chain seq x y z
N MET A 1 -6.99 11.33 -5.76
CA MET A 1 -5.95 10.46 -6.34
C MET A 1 -5.59 10.99 -7.72
N PHE A 2 -4.32 10.88 -8.11
CA PHE A 2 -3.88 11.18 -9.48
C PHE A 2 -4.37 10.11 -10.48
N ALA A 3 -4.62 10.51 -11.73
CA ALA A 3 -5.19 9.63 -12.75
C ALA A 3 -4.18 8.63 -13.34
N ASP A 4 -2.90 9.00 -13.38
CA ASP A 4 -1.79 8.20 -13.91
C ASP A 4 -0.61 8.23 -12.94
N ALA A 5 0.36 7.33 -13.14
CA ALA A 5 1.57 7.31 -12.34
C ALA A 5 2.43 8.55 -12.65
N VAL A 6 2.80 9.29 -11.59
CA VAL A 6 3.54 10.57 -11.69
C VAL A 6 5.05 10.37 -11.81
N ALA A 7 5.54 9.18 -11.47
CA ALA A 7 6.94 8.78 -11.54
C ALA A 7 7.07 7.25 -11.49
N LEU A 8 8.23 6.73 -11.90
CA LEU A 8 8.69 5.38 -11.55
C LEU A 8 9.75 5.52 -10.45
N ARG A 9 9.51 4.94 -9.28
CA ARG A 9 10.46 5.02 -8.15
C ARG A 9 10.42 3.77 -7.28
N PRO A 10 11.55 3.39 -6.68
CA PRO A 10 11.55 2.43 -5.59
C PRO A 10 10.81 2.99 -4.38
N MET A 11 10.20 2.09 -3.60
CA MET A 11 9.64 2.45 -2.31
C MET A 11 10.75 2.89 -1.35
N ASN A 12 11.87 2.16 -1.35
CA ASN A 12 13.10 2.42 -0.60
C ASN A 12 14.32 2.21 -1.52
N ASN A 13 15.29 3.12 -1.56
CA ASN A 13 16.45 3.04 -2.47
C ASN A 13 17.43 1.89 -2.13
N ALA A 14 17.31 1.27 -0.96
CA ALA A 14 18.08 0.06 -0.66
C ALA A 14 17.46 -1.12 -1.43
N ALA A 15 18.26 -1.76 -2.28
CA ALA A 15 17.92 -3.08 -2.81
C ALA A 15 17.98 -4.06 -1.64
N HIS A 16 16.85 -4.25 -0.96
CA HIS A 16 16.71 -5.36 -0.03
C HIS A 16 16.94 -6.63 -0.85
N THR A 17 18.08 -7.28 -0.64
CA THR A 17 18.32 -8.60 -1.23
C THR A 17 17.37 -9.60 -0.56
N ASP A 18 17.02 -10.72 -1.20
CA ASP A 18 16.13 -11.75 -0.62
C ASP A 18 16.52 -12.19 0.82
N SER A 19 17.79 -11.98 1.19
CA SER A 19 18.34 -12.22 2.52
C SER A 19 17.90 -11.23 3.62
N GLU A 20 17.28 -10.10 3.28
CA GLU A 20 16.87 -9.03 4.21
C GLU A 20 15.34 -8.90 4.35
N LEU A 21 14.57 -9.67 3.55
CA LEU A 21 13.11 -9.78 3.68
C LEU A 21 12.66 -10.42 4.99
N ALA A 22 13.57 -11.10 5.69
CA ALA A 22 13.30 -11.76 6.97
C ALA A 22 13.19 -10.80 8.17
N ASP A 23 13.42 -9.50 7.97
CA ASP A 23 13.29 -8.50 9.03
C ASP A 23 12.27 -7.43 8.59
N ALA A 24 11.01 -7.58 9.00
CA ALA A 24 9.96 -6.59 8.76
C ALA A 24 10.36 -5.20 9.29
N ASP A 25 11.27 -5.12 10.28
CA ASP A 25 11.83 -3.86 10.80
C ASP A 25 12.82 -3.23 9.80
N ALA A 26 13.42 -4.01 8.89
CA ALA A 26 14.36 -3.51 7.88
C ALA A 26 13.68 -2.81 6.70
N ILE A 27 12.45 -3.18 6.34
CA ILE A 27 11.67 -2.51 5.27
C ILE A 27 11.01 -1.22 5.78
N GLY A 28 10.78 -1.11 7.09
CA GLY A 28 10.50 0.16 7.78
C GLY A 28 9.11 0.78 7.56
N GLY A 29 8.14 0.03 7.04
CA GLY A 29 6.76 0.50 6.92
C GLY A 29 6.57 1.79 6.11
N TRP A 30 5.33 2.26 6.00
CA TRP A 30 5.06 3.53 5.31
C TRP A 30 5.77 4.71 5.99
N ALA A 31 5.81 4.76 7.33
CA ALA A 31 6.27 5.97 8.02
C ALA A 31 7.78 6.20 7.89
N ALA A 32 8.59 5.13 7.82
CA ALA A 32 10.03 5.23 7.57
C ALA A 32 10.40 5.19 6.07
N SER A 33 9.45 4.83 5.19
CA SER A 33 9.71 4.71 3.75
C SER A 33 10.29 5.97 3.13
N GLU A 34 11.22 5.79 2.19
CA GLU A 34 11.79 6.90 1.44
C GLU A 34 10.77 7.52 0.48
N MET A 35 9.83 6.71 -0.02
CA MET A 35 8.68 7.17 -0.80
C MET A 35 7.86 8.22 -0.06
N ARG A 36 7.50 7.98 1.21
CA ARG A 36 6.75 8.94 2.02
C ARG A 36 7.51 10.25 2.20
N ARG A 37 8.82 10.16 2.47
CA ARG A 37 9.71 11.32 2.63
C ARG A 37 9.81 12.13 1.35
N TRP A 38 9.92 11.47 0.20
CA TRP A 38 9.94 12.13 -1.09
C TRP A 38 8.60 12.80 -1.42
N LEU A 39 7.46 12.10 -1.22
CA LEU A 39 6.13 12.65 -1.46
C LEU A 39 5.88 13.92 -0.66
N ASN A 40 6.15 13.88 0.64
CA ASN A 40 5.91 15.01 1.56
C ASN A 40 7.11 15.97 1.69
N GLY A 41 8.08 15.88 0.78
CA GLY A 41 9.23 16.77 0.68
C GLY A 41 9.39 17.31 -0.74
N GLU A 42 10.29 16.71 -1.52
CA GLU A 42 10.61 17.20 -2.86
C GLU A 42 9.41 17.24 -3.82
N PHE A 43 8.54 16.22 -3.77
CA PHE A 43 7.43 16.12 -4.72
C PHE A 43 6.33 17.15 -4.44
N ILE A 44 5.91 17.30 -3.18
CA ILE A 44 4.93 18.33 -2.81
C ILE A 44 5.45 19.73 -3.14
N ASP A 45 6.76 19.96 -3.04
CA ASP A 45 7.37 21.25 -3.40
C ASP A 45 7.38 21.54 -4.90
N ALA A 46 7.35 20.49 -5.73
CA ALA A 46 7.24 20.58 -7.18
C ALA A 46 5.80 20.80 -7.67
N LEU A 47 4.79 20.64 -6.80
CA LEU A 47 3.40 20.91 -7.17
C LEU A 47 3.16 22.42 -7.39
N PRO A 48 2.23 22.77 -8.30
CA PRO A 48 1.75 24.14 -8.45
C PRO A 48 1.33 24.75 -7.10
N ALA A 49 1.70 26.00 -6.87
CA ALA A 49 1.49 26.67 -5.58
C ALA A 49 0.01 26.72 -5.19
N ASP A 50 -0.87 26.95 -6.15
CA ASP A 50 -2.33 26.95 -6.00
C ASP A 50 -2.88 25.60 -5.55
N LEU A 51 -2.34 24.49 -6.06
CA LEU A 51 -2.71 23.15 -5.57
C LEU A 51 -2.20 22.93 -4.14
N ARG A 52 -0.93 23.25 -3.88
CA ARG A 52 -0.28 23.02 -2.59
C ARG A 52 -0.96 23.79 -1.45
N GLU A 53 -1.39 25.02 -1.69
CA GLU A 53 -2.12 25.86 -0.73
C GLU A 53 -3.49 25.28 -0.32
N HIS A 54 -4.03 24.35 -1.12
CA HIS A 54 -5.32 23.72 -0.88
C HIS A 54 -5.22 22.28 -0.39
N LEU A 55 -4.02 21.75 -0.15
CA LEU A 55 -3.87 20.40 0.40
C LEU A 55 -4.23 20.36 1.88
N ALA A 56 -4.99 19.34 2.28
CA ALA A 56 -5.20 18.98 3.67
C ALA A 56 -4.27 17.84 4.07
N CYS A 57 -3.71 17.94 5.27
CA CYS A 57 -3.04 16.79 5.87
C CYS A 57 -4.08 15.80 6.41
N VAL A 58 -3.86 14.52 6.15
CA VAL A 58 -4.68 13.43 6.66
C VAL A 58 -3.87 12.53 7.57
N GLN A 59 -4.55 11.87 8.51
CA GLN A 59 -3.93 10.80 9.27
C GLN A 59 -3.92 9.54 8.40
N THR A 60 -2.72 9.08 8.06
CA THR A 60 -2.52 7.78 7.41
C THR A 60 -2.24 6.74 8.49
N ALA A 61 -2.61 5.49 8.23
CA ALA A 61 -2.54 4.42 9.20
C ALA A 61 -1.93 3.21 8.51
N ALA A 62 -0.63 3.00 8.62
CA ALA A 62 0.04 1.90 7.92
C ALA A 62 0.55 0.85 8.91
N GLY A 63 0.22 -0.40 8.67
CA GLY A 63 0.74 -1.53 9.46
C GLY A 63 1.48 -2.52 8.57
N GLY A 64 2.20 -3.44 9.21
CA GLY A 64 2.72 -4.63 8.58
C GLY A 64 2.24 -5.87 9.32
N VAL A 65 2.06 -6.96 8.59
CA VAL A 65 1.98 -8.30 9.19
C VAL A 65 3.40 -8.88 9.11
N PRO A 66 4.08 -9.13 10.24
CA PRO A 66 5.36 -9.85 10.19
C PRO A 66 5.11 -11.29 9.73
N GLU A 67 6.06 -11.85 8.99
CA GLU A 67 6.05 -13.27 8.64
C GLU A 67 6.02 -14.10 9.94
N PHE A 68 4.90 -14.77 10.21
CA PHE A 68 4.79 -15.86 11.20
C PHE A 68 4.99 -15.55 12.70
N GLU A 69 4.70 -14.35 13.22
CA GLU A 69 4.42 -14.26 14.68
C GLU A 69 2.97 -14.69 14.98
N VAL A 70 2.78 -16.01 15.06
CA VAL A 70 1.70 -16.60 15.87
C VAL A 70 1.97 -16.14 17.30
N GLY A 71 1.38 -15.03 17.72
CA GLY A 71 1.35 -14.72 19.14
C GLY A 71 0.66 -15.88 19.85
N GLY A 72 1.22 -16.24 21.01
CA GLY A 72 0.90 -17.49 21.69
C GLY A 72 -0.60 -17.75 21.77
N VAL A 73 -0.98 -19.01 21.67
CA VAL A 73 -2.36 -19.43 21.89
C VAL A 73 -2.71 -19.09 23.34
N ASP A 74 -3.77 -18.32 23.57
CA ASP A 74 -4.27 -18.06 24.91
C ASP A 74 -4.77 -19.38 25.56
N ASP A 75 -5.03 -19.35 26.87
CA ASP A 75 -5.51 -20.52 27.63
C ASP A 75 -6.87 -21.06 27.12
N GLN A 76 -7.51 -20.39 26.16
CA GLN A 76 -8.81 -20.71 25.57
C GLN A 76 -8.69 -21.24 24.13
N GLY A 77 -7.48 -21.35 23.57
CA GLY A 77 -7.28 -21.83 22.20
C GLY A 77 -7.39 -20.74 21.14
N THR A 78 -7.50 -19.46 21.53
CA THR A 78 -7.50 -18.33 20.60
C THR A 78 -6.06 -18.01 20.26
N VAL A 79 -5.74 -17.96 18.96
CA VAL A 79 -4.46 -17.44 18.50
C VAL A 79 -4.50 -15.92 18.66
N ASP A 80 -3.68 -15.40 19.57
CA ASP A 80 -3.47 -13.96 19.69
C ASP A 80 -2.53 -13.57 18.55
N TYR A 81 -3.08 -13.17 17.40
CA TYR A 81 -2.26 -12.51 16.41
C TYR A 81 -1.85 -11.18 17.01
N ALA A 82 -0.68 -11.14 17.65
CA ALA A 82 -0.05 -9.89 17.97
C ALA A 82 0.10 -9.17 16.63
N ALA A 83 -0.81 -8.24 16.37
CA ALA A 83 -0.60 -7.18 15.40
C ALA A 83 0.51 -6.29 16.01
N GLY A 84 1.70 -6.88 16.17
CA GLY A 84 2.70 -6.46 17.13
C GLY A 84 3.36 -5.14 16.73
N HIS A 85 3.19 -4.70 15.49
CA HIS A 85 3.62 -3.40 14.98
C HIS A 85 2.43 -2.64 14.37
N LEU A 86 1.34 -2.56 15.15
CA LEU A 86 0.12 -1.86 14.79
C LEU A 86 0.37 -0.37 14.50
N THR A 87 0.21 -0.05 13.22
CA THR A 87 -0.31 1.22 12.73
C THR A 87 0.52 2.44 13.13
N GLU A 88 1.59 2.68 12.39
CA GLU A 88 2.24 3.98 12.44
C GLU A 88 1.31 5.02 11.82
N HIS A 89 0.98 6.04 12.62
CA HIS A 89 0.14 7.14 12.18
C HIS A 89 1.00 8.31 11.69
N GLY A 90 0.99 8.54 10.38
CA GLY A 90 1.58 9.72 9.76
C GLY A 90 0.56 10.84 9.60
N THR A 91 1.01 12.08 9.66
CA THR A 91 0.25 13.22 9.11
C THR A 91 0.85 13.54 7.76
N ASP A 92 0.10 13.22 6.69
CA ASP A 92 0.60 13.30 5.32
C ASP A 92 -0.31 14.20 4.48
N ALA A 93 0.29 15.09 3.69
CA ALA A 93 -0.43 15.86 2.68
C ALA A 93 -0.62 15.03 1.39
N LEU A 94 0.35 14.16 1.10
CA LEU A 94 0.32 13.19 0.00
C LEU A 94 0.65 11.80 0.54
N TRP A 95 -0.11 10.79 0.12
CA TRP A 95 0.10 9.40 0.54
C TRP A 95 -0.14 8.41 -0.59
N LEU A 96 0.36 7.18 -0.49
CA LEU A 96 -0.10 6.09 -1.36
C LEU A 96 -1.31 5.41 -0.73
N PRO A 97 -2.31 4.93 -1.49
CA PRO A 97 -3.46 4.25 -0.90
C PRO A 97 -3.05 2.93 -0.24
N ALA A 98 -3.79 2.52 0.78
CA ALA A 98 -3.74 1.16 1.32
C ALA A 98 -4.58 0.21 0.45
N VAL A 99 -4.33 -1.10 0.56
CA VAL A 99 -5.13 -2.15 -0.10
C VAL A 99 -6.62 -1.97 0.22
N VAL A 100 -6.95 -1.83 1.50
CA VAL A 100 -8.34 -1.68 1.96
C VAL A 100 -9.05 -0.48 1.37
N GLU A 101 -8.32 0.61 1.08
CA GLU A 101 -8.88 1.83 0.53
C GLU A 101 -9.32 1.63 -0.93
N LEU A 102 -8.77 0.62 -1.63
CA LEU A 102 -9.12 0.26 -3.00
C LEU A 102 -10.14 -0.87 -3.07
N SER A 103 -9.88 -2.01 -2.43
CA SER A 103 -10.65 -3.25 -2.59
C SER A 103 -11.60 -3.54 -1.42
N GLY A 104 -11.48 -2.81 -0.32
CA GLY A 104 -12.15 -3.17 0.92
C GLY A 104 -11.53 -4.39 1.59
N VAL A 105 -12.28 -4.99 2.51
CA VAL A 105 -11.85 -6.19 3.24
C VAL A 105 -12.59 -7.40 2.68
N SER A 106 -11.86 -8.36 2.14
CA SER A 106 -12.40 -9.68 1.77
C SER A 106 -11.90 -10.73 2.74
N THR A 107 -12.81 -11.58 3.25
CA THR A 107 -12.41 -12.79 4.00
C THR A 107 -12.23 -14.00 3.08
N GLN A 108 -12.34 -13.81 1.77
CA GLN A 108 -12.27 -14.86 0.76
C GLN A 108 -11.08 -14.66 -0.20
N SER A 109 -10.32 -13.57 -0.09
CA SER A 109 -9.07 -13.43 -0.83
C SER A 109 -8.05 -14.47 -0.35
N LYS A 110 -7.14 -14.86 -1.24
CA LYS A 110 -6.08 -15.82 -0.92
C LYS A 110 -5.26 -15.32 0.25
N ALA A 111 -4.87 -14.04 0.23
CA ALA A 111 -4.16 -13.39 1.34
C ALA A 111 -4.93 -13.51 2.66
N ALA A 112 -6.25 -13.28 2.69
CA ALA A 112 -7.05 -13.41 3.91
C ALA A 112 -7.16 -14.85 4.44
N ILE A 113 -7.08 -15.85 3.56
CA ILE A 113 -7.15 -17.28 3.91
C ILE A 113 -5.80 -17.79 4.39
N GLU A 114 -4.72 -17.40 3.72
CA GLU A 114 -3.39 -17.96 3.92
C GLU A 114 -2.57 -17.19 4.96
N ARG A 115 -2.92 -15.92 5.22
CA ARG A 115 -2.10 -15.01 6.02
C ARG A 115 -2.85 -14.55 7.27
N PRO A 116 -2.50 -15.11 8.43
CA PRO A 116 -3.12 -14.69 9.67
C PRO A 116 -2.81 -13.21 9.97
N GLY A 117 -3.84 -12.45 10.35
CA GLY A 117 -3.71 -11.02 10.65
C GLY A 117 -3.92 -10.07 9.46
N TRP A 118 -3.95 -10.56 8.20
CA TRP A 118 -4.17 -9.71 7.02
C TRP A 118 -5.48 -8.92 7.11
N THR A 119 -6.58 -9.59 7.43
CA THR A 119 -7.88 -8.94 7.62
C THR A 119 -7.84 -7.86 8.70
N ALA A 120 -7.15 -8.11 9.81
CA ALA A 120 -7.03 -7.16 10.92
C ALA A 120 -6.17 -5.95 10.55
N LEU A 121 -5.07 -6.17 9.81
CA LEU A 121 -4.27 -5.10 9.22
C LEU A 121 -5.14 -4.21 8.34
N LEU A 122 -5.82 -4.77 7.34
CA LEU A 122 -6.66 -3.99 6.43
C LEU A 122 -7.73 -3.18 7.18
N GLN A 123 -8.36 -3.77 8.20
CA GLN A 123 -9.33 -3.06 9.04
C GLN A 123 -8.72 -1.88 9.83
N ALA A 124 -7.45 -1.97 10.21
CA ALA A 124 -6.74 -0.90 10.91
C ALA A 124 -6.28 0.22 9.96
N GLU A 125 -6.04 -0.09 8.68
CA GLU A 125 -5.52 0.87 7.71
C GLU A 125 -6.57 1.84 7.13
N GLY A 126 -7.85 1.48 7.20
CA GLY A 126 -8.94 2.34 6.75
C GLY A 126 -10.16 1.59 6.21
N SER A 127 -10.85 2.23 5.27
CA SER A 127 -12.06 1.70 4.63
C SER A 127 -12.06 2.02 3.15
N GLN A 128 -12.68 1.15 2.34
CA GLN A 128 -12.78 1.33 0.90
C GLN A 128 -13.37 2.69 0.53
N TYR A 129 -12.73 3.40 -0.39
CA TYR A 129 -13.27 4.65 -0.88
C TYR A 129 -14.54 4.42 -1.70
N PRO A 130 -15.56 5.30 -1.58
CA PRO A 130 -16.83 5.15 -2.29
C PRO A 130 -16.70 4.99 -3.80
N LEU A 131 -15.68 5.62 -4.41
CA LEU A 131 -15.39 5.46 -5.84
C LEU A 131 -15.19 4.00 -6.23
N PHE A 132 -14.38 3.28 -5.45
CA PHE A 132 -14.02 1.89 -5.75
C PHE A 132 -15.09 0.91 -5.28
N ALA A 133 -15.74 1.20 -4.14
CA ALA A 133 -16.90 0.44 -3.67
C ALA A 133 -18.05 0.43 -4.69
N ASN A 134 -18.38 1.61 -5.26
CA ASN A 134 -19.42 1.74 -6.27
C ASN A 134 -19.09 1.02 -7.58
N ALA A 135 -17.80 0.80 -7.84
CA ALA A 135 -17.31 0.08 -9.01
C ALA A 135 -17.07 -1.42 -8.75
N ASN A 136 -17.40 -1.91 -7.55
CA ASN A 136 -17.15 -3.29 -7.13
C ASN A 136 -15.69 -3.72 -7.34
N VAL A 137 -14.74 -2.86 -7.01
CA VAL A 137 -13.33 -3.24 -6.97
C VAL A 137 -13.12 -4.26 -5.86
N GLN A 138 -12.51 -5.40 -6.18
CA GLN A 138 -12.16 -6.46 -5.24
C GLN A 138 -10.66 -6.76 -5.32
N GLU A 139 -10.13 -7.34 -4.25
CA GLU A 139 -8.75 -7.83 -4.20
C GLU A 139 -8.58 -9.00 -5.18
N GLU A 140 -7.42 -9.15 -5.80
CA GLU A 140 -7.11 -10.24 -6.76
C GLU A 140 -8.00 -10.29 -8.03
N GLU A 141 -8.89 -9.32 -8.23
CA GLU A 141 -9.69 -9.16 -9.46
C GLU A 141 -9.19 -7.99 -10.30
N ALA A 142 -9.09 -8.17 -11.62
CA ALA A 142 -8.70 -7.10 -12.54
C ALA A 142 -9.78 -6.02 -12.61
N ASN A 143 -9.38 -4.75 -12.66
CA ASN A 143 -10.30 -3.63 -12.74
C ASN A 143 -9.72 -2.45 -13.52
N ASP A 144 -10.39 -2.05 -14.60
CA ASP A 144 -9.95 -0.97 -15.48
C ASP A 144 -9.78 0.38 -14.77
N LEU A 145 -10.52 0.65 -13.68
CA LEU A 145 -10.38 1.89 -12.91
C LEU A 145 -9.06 1.99 -12.16
N LEU A 146 -8.36 0.87 -11.97
CA LEU A 146 -7.08 0.80 -11.28
C LEU A 146 -5.89 0.66 -12.23
N VAL A 147 -6.13 0.47 -13.53
CA VAL A 147 -5.07 0.52 -14.55
C VAL A 147 -4.49 1.93 -14.61
N ARG A 148 -3.16 2.02 -14.56
CA ARG A 148 -2.42 3.29 -14.59
C ARG A 148 -1.35 3.21 -15.64
N HIS A 149 -1.08 4.33 -16.29
CA HIS A 149 0.04 4.46 -17.21
C HIS A 149 1.09 5.35 -16.57
N LEU A 150 2.36 5.16 -16.92
CA LEU A 150 3.35 6.20 -16.64
C LEU A 150 3.00 7.41 -17.49
N ALA A 151 2.93 8.59 -16.86
CA ALA A 151 2.60 9.83 -17.55
C ALA A 151 3.47 10.01 -18.82
N GLY A 152 2.83 9.90 -19.99
CA GLY A 152 3.46 10.05 -21.30
C GLY A 152 4.06 8.79 -21.94
N SER A 153 4.03 7.61 -21.31
CA SER A 153 4.52 6.35 -21.91
C SER A 153 3.48 5.63 -22.78
N GLY A 154 2.20 5.68 -22.39
CA GLY A 154 1.10 4.95 -23.05
C GLY A 154 0.97 3.48 -22.62
N ASP A 155 1.98 2.88 -22.01
CA ASP A 155 1.96 1.52 -21.48
C ASP A 155 1.49 1.50 -20.01
N SER A 156 0.67 0.50 -19.67
CA SER A 156 0.20 0.28 -18.29
C SER A 156 1.36 -0.17 -17.41
N CYS A 157 1.37 0.26 -16.14
CA CYS A 157 2.41 -0.09 -15.19
C CYS A 157 1.84 -0.59 -13.86
N ARG A 158 2.59 -1.46 -13.18
CA ARG A 158 2.40 -1.73 -11.75
C ARG A 158 2.60 -0.45 -10.95
N TRP A 159 1.90 -0.29 -9.85
CA TRP A 159 2.04 0.89 -8.97
C TRP A 159 1.88 0.57 -7.49
N TRP A 160 2.56 1.35 -6.66
CA TRP A 160 2.75 1.08 -5.24
C TRP A 160 1.52 1.36 -4.37
N LEU A 161 1.33 0.52 -3.34
CA LEU A 161 0.46 0.73 -2.19
C LEU A 161 1.31 0.88 -0.92
N ARG A 162 0.74 1.46 0.14
CA ARG A 162 1.44 1.64 1.42
C ARG A 162 1.30 0.47 2.41
N SER A 163 0.37 -0.44 2.14
CA SER A 163 0.17 -1.65 2.96
C SER A 163 1.40 -2.55 2.83
N VAL A 164 1.88 -3.07 3.97
CA VAL A 164 3.04 -3.97 4.01
C VAL A 164 2.57 -5.40 4.22
N GLU A 165 3.12 -6.30 3.42
CA GLU A 165 2.80 -7.71 3.34
C GLU A 165 4.09 -8.53 3.19
N ASP A 166 4.35 -9.47 4.10
CA ASP A 166 5.49 -10.40 4.07
C ASP A 166 6.85 -9.74 3.76
N GLY A 167 7.11 -8.62 4.43
CA GLY A 167 8.35 -7.87 4.24
C GLY A 167 8.43 -7.13 2.89
N SER A 168 7.32 -6.97 2.18
CA SER A 168 7.21 -6.17 0.96
C SER A 168 6.02 -5.21 1.01
N PHE A 169 5.98 -4.25 0.08
CA PHE A 169 4.83 -3.37 -0.08
C PHE A 169 3.88 -3.92 -1.13
N ALA A 170 2.58 -3.87 -0.84
CA ALA A 170 1.56 -4.29 -1.79
C ALA A 170 1.59 -3.39 -3.05
N ASN A 171 1.07 -3.91 -4.15
CA ASN A 171 0.97 -3.17 -5.40
C ASN A 171 -0.37 -3.44 -6.10
N VAL A 172 -0.65 -2.62 -7.10
CA VAL A 172 -1.63 -2.92 -8.14
C VAL A 172 -0.88 -3.32 -9.39
N ASP A 173 -1.31 -4.39 -10.07
CA ASP A 173 -0.67 -4.86 -11.30
C ASP A 173 -1.11 -4.05 -12.54
N GLU A 174 -0.51 -4.31 -13.70
CA GLU A 174 -0.88 -3.62 -14.95
C GLU A 174 -2.32 -3.89 -15.42
N ARG A 175 -3.02 -4.89 -14.86
CA ARG A 175 -4.43 -5.20 -15.13
C ARG A 175 -5.38 -4.52 -14.14
N GLY A 176 -4.83 -3.75 -13.19
CA GLY A 176 -5.60 -3.09 -12.15
C GLY A 176 -6.04 -4.04 -11.02
N SER A 177 -5.38 -5.18 -10.86
CA SER A 177 -5.65 -6.11 -9.77
C SER A 177 -4.87 -5.73 -8.52
N VAL A 178 -5.57 -5.56 -7.41
CA VAL A 178 -4.98 -5.23 -6.11
C VAL A 178 -4.40 -6.49 -5.49
N ASN A 179 -3.11 -6.46 -5.15
CA ASN A 179 -2.45 -7.52 -4.39
C ASN A 179 -2.54 -8.92 -5.03
N ARG A 180 -2.40 -9.00 -6.36
CA ARG A 180 -2.58 -10.25 -7.11
C ARG A 180 -1.40 -11.22 -6.94
N GLU A 181 -1.67 -12.35 -6.31
CA GLU A 181 -0.72 -13.48 -6.14
C GLU A 181 -0.90 -14.57 -7.20
N ASP A 182 -0.69 -14.24 -8.47
CA ASP A 182 -1.24 -15.07 -9.54
C ASP A 182 -0.44 -16.32 -9.94
N SER A 183 0.63 -16.64 -9.23
CA SER A 183 1.41 -17.85 -9.51
C SER A 183 2.32 -18.22 -8.34
N GLU A 184 2.70 -19.49 -8.26
CA GLU A 184 3.81 -19.97 -7.41
C GLU A 184 5.14 -19.23 -7.72
N ASP A 185 5.21 -18.52 -8.86
CA ASP A 185 6.32 -17.67 -9.30
C ASP A 185 6.02 -16.14 -9.23
N ALA A 186 4.93 -15.72 -8.56
CA ALA A 186 4.58 -14.30 -8.47
C ALA A 186 5.56 -13.58 -7.54
N GLU A 187 6.51 -12.84 -8.12
CA GLU A 187 7.49 -12.07 -7.38
C GLU A 187 6.84 -10.77 -6.86
N TYR A 188 6.68 -10.69 -5.54
CA TYR A 188 6.36 -9.44 -4.87
C TYR A 188 7.44 -8.43 -5.23
N PRO A 189 7.05 -7.21 -5.65
CA PRO A 189 8.03 -6.24 -6.06
C PRO A 189 8.85 -5.87 -4.82
N LEU A 190 10.16 -6.06 -4.87
CA LEU A 190 11.02 -5.70 -3.76
C LEU A 190 10.98 -4.18 -3.56
N GLY A 191 11.17 -3.69 -2.33
CA GLY A 191 11.13 -2.25 -2.04
C GLY A 191 12.10 -1.40 -2.90
N GLY A 192 13.16 -2.02 -3.43
CA GLY A 192 14.13 -1.42 -4.35
C GLY A 192 13.72 -1.40 -5.83
N GLU A 193 12.61 -2.01 -6.22
CA GLU A 193 12.10 -2.01 -7.60
C GLU A 193 11.36 -0.72 -7.95
N ALA A 194 11.54 -0.21 -9.16
CA ALA A 194 10.86 1.01 -9.58
C ALA A 194 9.46 0.72 -10.15
N LEU A 195 8.42 1.01 -9.37
CA LEU A 195 7.02 0.95 -9.79
C LEU A 195 6.42 2.36 -9.93
N GLY A 196 5.24 2.43 -10.56
CA GLY A 196 4.45 3.65 -10.67
C GLY A 196 4.09 4.23 -9.30
N VAL A 197 4.19 5.55 -9.18
CA VAL A 197 3.74 6.30 -7.99
C VAL A 197 2.38 6.94 -8.32
N VAL A 198 1.35 6.59 -7.55
CA VAL A 198 0.00 7.15 -7.70
C VAL A 198 -0.46 7.75 -6.37
N PRO A 199 -0.14 9.03 -6.11
CA PRO A 199 -0.48 9.64 -4.84
C PRO A 199 -1.98 9.86 -4.68
N CYS A 200 -2.42 9.83 -3.44
CA CYS A 200 -3.65 10.39 -2.94
C CYS A 200 -3.36 11.74 -2.31
N PHE A 201 -4.40 12.58 -2.29
CA PHE A 201 -4.38 13.89 -1.68
C PHE A 201 -5.81 14.21 -1.25
N ALA A 202 -5.94 15.02 -0.20
CA ALA A 202 -7.20 15.60 0.22
C ALA A 202 -7.13 17.11 0.02
N LEU A 203 -8.26 17.72 -0.33
CA LEU A 203 -8.38 19.17 -0.36
C LEU A 203 -8.88 19.67 0.98
N ALA A 204 -8.28 20.74 1.50
CA ALA A 204 -8.83 21.48 2.61
C ALA A 204 -10.20 22.02 2.18
N GLY A 205 -11.26 21.55 2.83
CA GLY A 205 -12.61 22.02 2.57
C GLY A 205 -12.68 23.54 2.70
N ARG A 206 -13.38 24.18 1.77
CA ARG A 206 -13.92 25.52 2.01
C ARG A 206 -15.19 25.41 2.86
#